data_AF-A0A2V7J1I4-F1
#
_entry.id   AF-A0A2V7J1I4-F1
#
_cell.length_a   1.000
_cell.length_b   1.000
_cell.length_c   1.000
_cell.angle_alpha   90.00
_cell.angle_beta   90.00
_cell.angle_gamma   90.00
#
_symmetry.space_group_name_H-M   'P 1'
#
loop_
_entity.id
_entity.type
_entity.pdbx_description
1 polymer ?
#
loop_
_entity_poly.entity_id
_entity_poly.type
_entity_poly.pdbx_seq_one_letter_code
_entity_poly.pdbx_strand_id
1 'polypeptide(L)'
;MVPVLKELRDQMERVRADEVARALHRMHLSPEDRAQLEHFSQALLNKFLHQPTVALKEAAGAGRGYGLLEALKRLFGLGPRDDA
;
A
#
# COMPACT_ATOMS: atom_id res chain seq x y z
N MET A 1 5.12 -2.27 -15.13
CA MET A 1 3.98 -2.41 -14.18
C MET A 1 4.38 -3.00 -12.84
N VAL A 2 5.09 -4.13 -12.80
CA VAL A 2 5.62 -4.72 -11.55
C VAL A 2 6.38 -3.68 -10.69
N PRO A 3 7.18 -2.75 -11.26
CA PRO A 3 7.82 -1.70 -10.47
C PRO A 3 6.84 -0.78 -9.73
N VAL A 4 5.78 -0.31 -10.40
CA VAL A 4 4.78 0.60 -9.80
C VAL A 4 3.97 -0.11 -8.71
N LEU A 5 3.63 -1.39 -8.92
CA LEU A 5 2.95 -2.19 -7.89
C LEU A 5 3.83 -2.49 -6.67
N LYS A 6 5.14 -2.57 -6.88
CA LYS A 6 6.11 -2.70 -5.78
C LYS A 6 6.22 -1.37 -5.04
N GLU A 7 6.36 -0.26 -5.74
CA GLU A 7 6.44 1.08 -5.15
C GLU A 7 5.19 1.42 -4.33
N LEU A 8 4.00 1.11 -4.86
CA LEU A 8 2.74 1.25 -4.14
C LEU A 8 2.72 0.41 -2.84
N ARG A 9 3.16 -0.86 -2.92
CA ARG A 9 3.26 -1.73 -1.74
C ARG A 9 4.20 -1.12 -0.70
N ASP A 10 5.39 -0.72 -1.12
CA ASP A 10 6.43 -0.21 -0.23
C ASP A 10 6.01 1.12 0.41
N GLN A 11 5.30 1.99 -0.32
CA GLN A 11 4.76 3.23 0.24
C GLN A 11 3.63 2.96 1.25
N MET A 12 2.66 2.11 0.91
CA MET A 12 1.55 1.82 1.82
C MET A 12 2.00 1.03 3.06
N GLU A 13 3.00 0.17 2.93
CA GLU A 13 3.63 -0.52 4.07
C GLU A 13 4.32 0.47 5.01
N ARG A 14 5.03 1.47 4.48
CA ARG A 14 5.60 2.56 5.29
C ARG A 14 4.53 3.32 6.05
N VAL A 15 3.44 3.70 5.37
CA VAL A 15 2.30 4.39 6.01
C VAL A 15 1.70 3.52 7.12
N ARG A 16 1.49 2.22 6.86
CA ARG A 16 0.97 1.26 7.86
C ARG A 16 1.88 1.22 9.09
N ALA A 17 3.18 0.98 8.89
CA ALA A 17 4.15 0.86 9.99
C ALA A 17 4.21 2.14 10.84
N ASP A 18 4.20 3.31 10.19
CA ASP A 18 4.20 4.60 10.88
C ASP A 18 2.94 4.81 11.74
N GLU A 19 1.75 4.46 11.23
CA GLU A 19 0.50 4.58 11.99
C GLU A 19 0.42 3.58 13.13
N VAL A 20 0.87 2.34 12.91
CA VAL A 20 0.92 1.33 13.98
C VAL A 20 1.89 1.75 15.07
N ALA A 21 3.09 2.23 14.71
CA ALA A 21 4.05 2.76 15.68
C ALA A 21 3.46 3.94 16.49
N ARG A 22 2.74 4.86 15.83
CA ARG A 22 2.03 5.95 16.51
C ARG A 22 0.96 5.44 17.49
N ALA A 23 0.16 4.46 17.08
CA ALA A 23 -0.87 3.87 17.93
C ALA A 23 -0.24 3.16 19.14
N LEU A 24 0.80 2.36 18.91
CA LEU A 24 1.55 1.65 19.94
C LEU A 24 2.23 2.59 20.94
N HIS A 25 2.66 3.78 20.51
CA HIS A 25 3.24 4.77 21.40
C HIS A 25 2.20 5.42 22.33
N ARG A 26 0.93 5.51 21.90
CA ARG A 26 -0.17 6.13 22.66
C ARG A 26 -0.92 5.16 23.57
N MET A 27 -0.76 3.85 23.37
CA MET A 27 -1.53 2.81 24.05
C MET A 27 -0.63 1.91 24.90
N HIS A 28 -1.06 1.62 26.12
CA HIS A 28 -0.39 0.65 27.00
C HIS A 28 -0.92 -0.76 26.72
N LEU A 29 -0.45 -1.36 25.63
CA LEU A 29 -0.86 -2.69 25.18
C LEU A 29 0.09 -3.80 25.67
N SER A 30 -0.49 -4.95 26.02
CA SER A 30 0.27 -6.18 26.27
C SER A 30 0.98 -6.65 24.99
N PRO A 31 2.04 -7.49 25.08
CA PRO A 31 2.69 -8.02 23.89
C PRO A 31 1.74 -8.75 22.92
N GLU A 32 0.72 -9.43 23.44
CA GLU A 32 -0.31 -10.11 22.64
C GLU A 32 -1.20 -9.12 21.89
N ASP A 33 -1.71 -8.09 22.56
CA ASP A 33 -2.53 -7.06 21.92
C ASP A 33 -1.76 -6.28 20.85
N ARG A 34 -0.46 -6.04 21.08
CA ARG A 34 0.43 -5.43 20.08
C ARG A 34 0.52 -6.28 18.82
N ALA A 35 0.72 -7.59 18.98
CA ALA A 35 0.77 -8.52 17.85
C ALA A 35 -0.58 -8.57 17.11
N GLN A 36 -1.70 -8.57 17.84
CA GLN A 36 -3.02 -8.51 17.21
C GLN A 36 -3.24 -7.23 16.40
N LEU A 37 -2.80 -6.07 16.91
CA LEU A 37 -2.89 -4.79 16.18
C LEU A 37 -2.03 -4.81 14.90
N GLU A 38 -0.80 -5.33 14.98
CA GLU A 38 0.08 -5.51 13.82
C GLU A 38 -0.60 -6.41 12.78
N HIS A 39 -1.10 -7.58 13.19
CA HIS A 39 -1.81 -8.50 12.30
C HIS A 39 -3.05 -7.88 11.67
N PHE A 40 -3.87 -7.16 12.45
CA PHE A 40 -5.03 -6.43 11.94
C PHE A 40 -4.62 -5.42 10.87
N SER A 41 -3.60 -4.61 11.14
CA SER A 41 -3.12 -3.59 10.21
C SER A 41 -2.60 -4.21 8.89
N GLN A 42 -1.89 -5.34 8.97
CA GLN A 42 -1.39 -6.06 7.80
C GLN A 42 -2.54 -6.66 6.98
N ALA A 43 -3.54 -7.24 7.65
CA ALA A 43 -4.71 -7.80 6.99
C ALA A 43 -5.50 -6.71 6.27
N LEU A 44 -5.66 -5.54 6.88
CA LEU A 44 -6.31 -4.38 6.27
C LEU A 44 -5.54 -3.90 5.04
N LEU A 45 -4.22 -3.73 5.14
CA LEU A 45 -3.38 -3.32 4.02
C LEU A 45 -3.45 -4.31 2.86
N ASN A 46 -3.36 -5.61 3.15
CA ASN A 46 -3.44 -6.66 2.13
C ASN A 46 -4.79 -6.64 1.39
N LYS A 47 -5.90 -6.44 2.11
CA LYS A 47 -7.24 -6.31 1.50
C LYS A 47 -7.31 -5.07 0.60
N PHE A 48 -6.79 -3.94 1.05
CA PHE A 48 -6.74 -2.72 0.26
C PHE A 48 -5.92 -2.90 -1.03
N LEU A 49 -4.74 -3.53 -0.95
CA LEU A 49 -3.83 -3.71 -2.08
C LEU A 49 -4.26 -4.81 -3.06
N HIS A 50 -5.17 -5.70 -2.66
CA HIS A 50 -5.66 -6.77 -3.52
C HIS A 50 -6.34 -6.20 -4.78
N GLN A 51 -7.33 -5.32 -4.60
CA GLN A 51 -8.12 -4.78 -5.71
C GLN A 51 -7.28 -3.99 -6.75
N PRO A 52 -6.41 -3.04 -6.35
CA PRO A 52 -5.52 -2.34 -7.30
C PRO A 52 -4.57 -3.30 -8.03
N THR A 53 -4.08 -4.34 -7.34
CA THR A 53 -3.18 -5.33 -7.96
C THR A 53 -3.90 -6.15 -9.02
N VAL A 54 -5.13 -6.61 -8.73
CA VAL A 54 -5.93 -7.39 -9.69
C VAL A 54 -6.29 -6.54 -10.90
N ALA A 55 -6.86 -5.35 -10.68
CA ALA A 55 -7.25 -4.45 -11.75
C ALA A 55 -6.09 -4.10 -12.69
N LEU A 56 -4.89 -3.85 -12.14
CA LEU A 56 -3.73 -3.55 -12.98
C LEU A 56 -3.26 -4.76 -13.81
N LYS A 57 -3.29 -5.97 -13.23
CA LYS A 57 -2.95 -7.20 -13.97
C LYS A 57 -3.94 -7.47 -15.10
N GLU A 58 -5.24 -7.30 -14.85
CA GLU A 58 -6.29 -7.48 -15.86
C GLU A 58 -6.18 -6.45 -16.99
N ALA A 59 -6.01 -5.16 -16.65
CA ALA A 59 -5.84 -4.10 -17.63
C ALA A 59 -4.62 -4.35 -18.53
N ALA A 60 -3.53 -4.89 -17.98
CA ALA A 60 -2.37 -5.27 -18.75
C ALA A 60 -2.63 -6.39 -19.74
N GLY A 61 -3.30 -7.45 -19.31
CA GLY A 61 -3.68 -8.58 -20.17
C GLY A 61 -4.60 -8.15 -21.31
N ALA A 62 -5.44 -7.13 -21.08
CA ALA A 62 -6.34 -6.56 -22.07
C ALA A 62 -5.71 -5.44 -22.95
N GLY A 63 -4.42 -5.15 -22.81
CA GLY A 63 -3.74 -4.08 -23.57
C GLY A 63 -4.12 -2.64 -23.14
N ARG A 64 -4.83 -2.47 -22.02
CA ARG A 64 -5.28 -1.18 -21.46
C ARG A 64 -4.55 -0.78 -20.18
N GLY A 65 -3.42 -1.43 -19.88
CA GLY A 65 -2.68 -1.25 -18.63
C GLY A 65 -2.10 0.14 -18.42
N TYR A 66 -1.79 0.88 -19.50
CA TYR A 66 -1.10 2.16 -19.42
C TYR A 66 -1.94 3.25 -18.72
N GLY A 67 -3.20 3.42 -19.10
CA GLY A 67 -4.06 4.46 -18.50
C GLY A 67 -4.31 4.24 -17.01
N LEU A 68 -4.54 2.99 -16.59
CA LEU A 68 -4.70 2.64 -15.19
C LEU A 68 -3.39 2.79 -14.40
N LEU A 69 -2.25 2.48 -15.01
CA LEU A 69 -0.93 2.70 -14.42
C LEU A 69 -0.68 4.17 -14.11
N GLU A 70 -0.96 5.06 -15.06
CA GLU A 70 -0.80 6.51 -14.87
C GLU A 70 -1.78 7.07 -13.83
N ALA A 71 -3.02 6.57 -13.80
CA ALA A 71 -3.96 6.92 -12.74
C ALA A 71 -3.45 6.52 -11.34
N LEU A 72 -2.91 5.31 -11.18
CA LEU A 72 -2.33 4.86 -9.91
C LEU A 72 -1.12 5.70 -9.51
N LYS A 73 -0.23 6.04 -10.45
CA LYS A 73 0.90 6.93 -10.17
C LYS A 73 0.43 8.29 -9.66
N ARG A 74 -0.58 8.89 -10.29
CA ARG A 74 -1.12 10.18 -9.88
C ARG A 74 -1.83 10.13 -8.53
N LEU A 75 -2.66 9.12 -8.29
CA LEU A 75 -3.45 9.00 -7.06
C LEU A 75 -2.57 8.74 -5.83
N PHE A 76 -1.48 8.01 -6.00
CA PHE A 76 -0.60 7.62 -4.89
C PHE A 76 0.76 8.33 -4.88
N GLY A 77 1.03 9.18 -5.86
CA GLY A 77 2.31 9.89 -5.99
C GLY A 77 3.49 8.96 -6.26
N LEU A 78 3.30 7.97 -7.15
CA LEU A 78 4.32 6.97 -7.49
C LEU A 78 5.15 7.45 -8.69
N GLY A 79 6.46 7.24 -8.66
CA GLY A 79 7.40 7.66 -9.69
C GLY A 79 8.47 8.65 -9.18
N PRO A 80 9.34 9.15 -10.07
CA PRO A 80 10.32 10.17 -9.70
C PRO A 80 9.55 11.34 -9.07
N ARG A 81 9.90 11.69 -7.84
CA ARG A 81 9.45 12.96 -7.29
C ARG A 81 10.13 14.02 -8.17
N ASP A 82 9.33 14.77 -8.92
CA ASP A 82 9.77 16.06 -9.45
C ASP A 82 9.90 16.99 -8.24
N ASP A 83 11.00 16.82 -7.51
CA ASP A 83 11.50 17.82 -6.57
C ASP A 83 12.05 18.97 -7.44
N ALA A 84 11.13 19.85 -7.87
CA ALA A 84 11.42 21.13 -8.50
C ALA A 84 11.26 22.27 -7.49
#